data_AF-A0A914DBM4-F1
#
_entry.id   AF-A0A914DBM4-F1
#
_cell.length_a   1.000
_cell.length_b   1.000
_cell.length_c   1.000
_cell.angle_alpha   90.00
_cell.angle_beta   90.00
_cell.angle_gamma   90.00
#
_symmetry.space_group_name_H-M   'P 1'
#
loop_
_entity.id
_entity.type
_entity.pdbx_description
1 polymer ?
#
loop_
_entity_poly.entity_id
_entity_poly.type
_entity_poly.pdbx_seq_one_letter_code
_entity_poly.pdbx_strand_id
1 'polypeptide(L)' 'MKCQAGALTFFQSKKRMYFGLDEMESKLVYYRDKSDFDKKRDKLGVISLENSACTLIDGNPKGFIVQ' A
#
# COMPACT_ATOMS: atom_id res chain seq x y z
N MET A 1 10.34 -12.56 -31.19
CA MET A 1 9.08 -12.78 -30.45
C MET A 1 8.98 -11.73 -29.35
N LYS A 2 8.09 -10.74 -29.49
CA LYS A 2 7.87 -9.69 -28.47
C LYS A 2 6.76 -10.19 -27.55
N CYS A 3 7.13 -10.63 -26.34
CA CYS A 3 6.14 -11.03 -25.34
C CYS A 3 5.38 -9.79 -24.87
N GLN A 4 4.10 -9.69 -25.25
CA GLN A 4 3.15 -8.73 -24.70
C GLN A 4 2.82 -9.13 -23.24
N ALA A 5 3.75 -8.89 -22.32
CA ALA A 5 3.58 -9.11 -20.89
C ALA A 5 2.88 -7.94 -20.18
N GLY A 6 2.12 -7.10 -20.91
CA GLY A 6 1.48 -5.89 -20.37
C GLY A 6 0.07 -6.09 -19.82
N ALA A 7 -0.58 -7.23 -20.11
CA ALA A 7 -2.01 -7.42 -19.80
C ALA A 7 -2.30 -8.13 -18.46
N LEU A 8 -1.28 -8.69 -17.78
CA LEU A 8 -1.48 -9.43 -16.53
C LEU A 8 -1.32 -8.59 -15.25
N THR A 9 -0.82 -7.35 -15.35
CA THR A 9 -0.75 -6.43 -14.20
C THR A 9 -2.12 -5.93 -13.76
N PHE A 10 -3.13 -5.95 -14.65
CA PHE A 10 -4.51 -5.56 -14.33
C PHE A 10 -5.30 -6.58 -13.50
N PHE A 11 -4.80 -7.83 -13.39
CA PHE A 11 -5.41 -8.88 -12.58
C PHE A 11 -4.72 -9.06 -11.22
N GLN A 12 -4.09 -8.01 -10.67
CA GLN A 12 -3.63 -8.08 -9.29
C GLN A 12 -4.84 -8.05 -8.35
N SER A 13 -5.11 -9.20 -7.73
CA SER A 13 -6.11 -9.30 -6.67
C SER A 13 -5.77 -8.34 -5.53
N LYS A 14 -6.78 -7.63 -5.02
CA LYS A 14 -6.61 -6.77 -3.83
C LYS A 14 -6.18 -7.65 -2.66
N LYS A 15 -4.97 -7.44 -2.16
CA LYS A 15 -4.43 -8.17 -1.02
C LYS A 15 -4.67 -7.38 0.26
N ARG A 16 -5.11 -8.06 1.33
CA ARG A 16 -5.16 -7.48 2.67
C ARG A 16 -3.74 -7.45 3.25
N MET A 17 -3.35 -6.30 3.78
CA MET A 17 -2.06 -6.06 4.42
C MET A 17 -2.26 -5.22 5.67
N TYR A 18 -1.24 -5.18 6.52
CA TYR A 18 -1.21 -4.34 7.72
C TYR A 18 -0.34 -3.12 7.44
N PHE A 19 -0.83 -1.93 7.77
CA PHE A 19 -0.13 -0.68 7.55
C PHE A 19 0.09 0.03 8.90
N GLY A 20 1.30 0.57 9.09
CA GLY A 20 1.63 1.47 10.18
C GLY A 20 1.93 2.86 9.62
N LEU A 21 1.32 3.88 10.20
CA LEU A 21 1.65 5.26 9.94
C LEU A 21 2.79 5.68 10.85
N ASP A 22 3.90 6.12 10.25
CA ASP A 22 4.98 6.78 10.96
C ASP A 22 4.86 8.28 10.70
N GLU A 23 4.28 8.97 11.67
CA GLU A 23 3.98 10.41 11.60
C GLU A 23 5.24 11.27 11.64
N MET A 24 6.31 10.79 12.28
CA MET A 24 7.56 11.55 12.42
C MET A 24 8.32 11.62 11.10
N GLU A 25 8.33 10.51 10.35
CA GLU A 25 9.04 10.41 9.08
C GLU A 25 8.11 10.53 7.86
N SER A 26 6.83 10.89 8.06
CA SER A 26 5.83 11.02 7.00
C SER A 26 5.82 9.81 6.05
N LYS A 27 5.71 8.59 6.59
CA LYS A 27 5.75 7.36 5.77
C LYS A 27 4.73 6.32 6.24
N LEU A 28 4.21 5.53 5.30
CA LEU A 28 3.46 4.31 5.59
C LEU A 28 4.38 3.10 5.46
N VAL A 29 4.42 2.26 6.48
CA VAL A 29 5.14 0.97 6.46
C VAL A 29 4.13 -0.15 6.37
N TYR A 30 4.35 -1.15 5.52
CA TYR A 30 3.39 -2.23 5.36
C TYR A 30 4.00 -3.63 5.59
N TYR A 31 3.15 -4.51 6.10
CA TYR A 31 3.49 -5.85 6.60
C TYR A 31 2.52 -6.88 6.05
N ARG A 32 2.98 -8.14 5.97
CA ARG A 32 2.17 -9.23 5.45
C ARG A 32 1.01 -9.58 6.38
N ASP A 33 1.29 -9.69 7.66
CA ASP A 33 0.33 -10.12 8.67
C ASP A 33 0.44 -9.30 9.97
N LYS A 34 -0.47 -9.58 10.90
CA LYS A 34 -0.58 -8.87 12.17
C LYS A 34 0.61 -9.14 13.08
N SER A 35 1.17 -10.35 13.08
CA SER A 35 2.30 -10.71 13.95
C SER A 35 3.52 -9.88 13.59
N ASP A 36 3.80 -9.76 12.30
CA ASP A 36 4.93 -8.96 11.80
C ASP A 36 4.74 -7.47 12.12
N PHE A 37 3.51 -6.97 11.95
CA PHE A 37 3.13 -5.61 12.31
C PHE A 37 3.31 -5.34 13.81
N ASP A 38 2.75 -6.18 14.68
CA ASP A 38 2.80 -6.00 16.14
C ASP A 38 4.25 -6.04 16.66
N LYS A 39 5.09 -6.92 16.08
CA LYS A 39 6.50 -7.06 16.45
C LYS A 39 7.42 -6.07 15.72
N LYS A 40 6.89 -5.31 14.76
CA LYS A 40 7.63 -4.43 13.85
C LYS A 40 8.81 -5.13 13.15
N ARG A 41 8.63 -6.40 12.75
CA ARG A 41 9.63 -7.21 12.04
C ARG A 41 9.20 -7.45 10.59
N ASP A 42 10.16 -7.80 9.75
CA ASP A 42 9.91 -8.26 8.36
C ASP A 42 8.97 -7.34 7.55
N LYS A 43 9.18 -6.03 7.67
CA LYS A 43 8.45 -5.04 6.86
C LYS A 43 8.64 -5.34 5.38
N LEU A 44 7.54 -5.34 4.64
CA LEU A 44 7.56 -5.63 3.21
C LEU A 44 8.00 -4.40 2.39
N GLY A 45 7.77 -3.21 2.92
CA GLY A 45 8.18 -1.97 2.27
C GLY A 45 7.66 -0.74 2.97
N VAL A 46 7.96 0.40 2.35
CA VAL A 46 7.64 1.75 2.85
C VAL A 46 7.12 2.58 1.68
N ILE A 47 6.14 3.44 1.95
CA ILE A 47 5.59 4.43 1.03
C ILE A 47 5.84 5.80 1.68
N SER A 48 6.60 6.67 1.01
CA SER A 48 6.76 8.05 1.47
C SER A 48 5.44 8.81 1.27
N LEU A 49 5.07 9.63 2.26
CA LEU A 49 3.92 10.52 2.20
C LEU A 49 4.34 11.99 2.00
N GLU A 50 5.63 12.26 1.86
CA GLU A 50 6.11 13.62 1.58
C GLU A 50 5.47 14.15 0.29
N ASN A 51 4.82 15.30 0.39
CA ASN A 51 4.07 15.93 -0.70
C ASN A 51 2.95 15.06 -1.32
N SER A 52 2.52 14.02 -0.61
CA SER A 52 1.45 13.16 -1.09
C SER A 52 0.07 13.79 -0.87
N ALA A 53 -0.87 13.47 -1.75
CA ALA A 53 -2.27 13.86 -1.62
C ALA A 53 -3.15 12.65 -1.33
N CYS A 54 -4.14 12.81 -0.45
CA CYS A 54 -5.13 11.78 -0.16
C CYS A 54 -6.45 12.13 -0.84
N THR A 55 -6.88 11.30 -1.79
CA THR A 55 -8.11 11.48 -2.55
C THR A 55 -9.12 10.39 -2.19
N LEU A 56 -10.32 10.78 -1.78
CA LEU A 56 -11.41 9.84 -1.50
C LEU A 56 -11.94 9.24 -2.80
N ILE A 57 -12.36 7.97 -2.74
CA ILE A 57 -12.93 7.28 -3.90
C ILE A 57 -14.45 7.48 -3.89
N ASP A 58 -14.97 8.15 -4.93
CA ASP A 58 -16.41 8.32 -5.10
C ASP A 58 -17.15 6.97 -5.10
N GLY A 59 -18.23 6.89 -4.33
CA GLY A 59 -19.00 5.67 -4.17
C GLY A 59 -18.37 4.59 -3.28
N ASN A 60 -17.19 4.84 -2.69
CA ASN A 60 -16.58 3.95 -1.70
C ASN A 60 -16.23 4.69 -0.40
N PRO A 61 -17.08 4.62 0.64
CA PRO A 61 -16.89 5.36 1.89
C PRO A 61 -15.70 4.88 2.73
N LYS A 62 -15.07 3.75 2.36
CA LYS A 62 -13.93 3.16 3.07
C LYS A 62 -12.68 3.08 2.19
N GLY A 63 -12.66 3.78 1.06
CA GLY A 63 -11.57 3.76 0.09
C GLY A 63 -10.96 5.15 -0.10
N PHE A 64 -9.64 5.19 -0.17
CA PHE A 64 -8.87 6.38 -0.52
C PHE A 64 -7.67 5.98 -1.38
N ILE A 65 -7.09 6.97 -2.05
CA ILE A 65 -5.88 6.86 -2.87
C ILE A 65 -4.86 7.84 -2.31
N VAL A 66 -3.62 7.40 -2.17
CA VAL A 66 -2.46 8.26 -1.87
C VAL A 66 -1.67 8.43 -3.17
N GLN A 67 -1.44 9.66 -3.60
CA GLN A 67 -0.71 10.04 -4.82
C GLN A 67 0.54 10.83 -4.48
#